data_AF-A0A0A1UJE6-F1
#
_entry.id   AF-A0A0A1UJE6-F1
#
_cell.length_a   1.000
_cell.length_b   1.000
_cell.length_c   1.000
_cell.angle_alpha   90.00
_cell.angle_beta   90.00
_cell.angle_gamma   90.00
#
_symmetry.space_group_name_H-M   'P 1'
#
loop_
_entity.id
_entity.type
_entity.pdbx_description
1 polymer ?
#
loop_
_entity_poly.entity_id
_entity_poly.type
_entity_poly.pdbx_seq_one_letter_code
_entity_poly.pdbx_strand_id
1 'polypeptide(L)'
;MPLTTLCLGLTLFMLECQILSAQQRPTPLAPTRSSQGRVALDSYTAVAPQLISQFERAHYWHGISHDPPELLYRSNLESNSFPFPVPGTRWFQLPVKTAEGVFETPLNPVWHIIAPKIIALLKKRGIKYSALKTARFSTCDEDGKKTLGPIVIWIATHPNTTSAESACDASPDILHILEQHKVEGAVVEWYEGSVEKLSGPALMRVTHKINPTSCVRRPLTAALAMPIAMREMEGTDVQGAVSFFFHETKYKNGEPSARVLAVSNKHVLCADTTVDYQFRGTNAARQYVRVCGLRRFQRLLDETRALVTNNVYEAVGLAEEIARLEAEPRSKNQEQLEDEHALEICKNKLNKLNKDNGKLQAFFKEVNSQWSDIARRTIGFVDWAPSISVNVDDCHYTRDIGTVELDSHKFKDNFQGNVVDLGAFCFTSLVDIYLA
;
A
#
# COMPACT_ATOMS: atom_id res chain seq x y z
N MET A 1 35.56 -21.66 25.17
CA MET A 1 34.65 -20.51 25.38
C MET A 1 33.70 -20.47 24.21
N PRO A 2 32.38 -20.31 24.41
CA PRO A 2 31.43 -20.40 23.32
C PRO A 2 31.59 -19.20 22.39
N LEU A 3 31.60 -19.44 21.08
CA LEU A 3 31.51 -18.38 20.07
C LEU A 3 30.30 -17.51 20.40
N THR A 4 30.53 -16.23 20.66
CA THR A 4 29.49 -15.22 20.70
C THR A 4 28.76 -15.27 19.37
N THR A 5 27.51 -15.73 19.39
CA THR A 5 26.62 -15.71 18.25
C THR A 5 26.48 -14.26 17.77
N LEU A 6 27.23 -13.87 16.75
CA LEU A 6 26.98 -12.61 16.05
C LEU A 6 25.61 -12.78 15.39
N CYS A 7 24.58 -12.31 16.07
CA CYS A 7 23.21 -12.41 15.59
C CYS A 7 23.10 -11.46 14.39
N LEU A 8 23.33 -12.01 13.19
CA LEU A 8 22.94 -11.42 11.92
C LEU A 8 21.48 -10.98 12.11
N GLY A 9 21.23 -9.68 12.20
CA GLY A 9 19.93 -9.08 12.49
C GLY A 9 18.94 -9.23 11.34
N LEU A 10 18.88 -10.42 10.74
CA LEU A 10 18.07 -10.78 9.60
C LEU A 10 16.63 -10.90 10.04
N THR A 11 15.76 -10.17 9.36
CA THR A 11 14.32 -10.31 9.53
C THR A 11 13.77 -11.36 8.55
N LEU A 12 12.56 -11.85 8.82
CA LEU A 12 11.87 -12.80 7.93
C LEU A 12 11.79 -12.27 6.49
N PHE A 13 11.51 -10.98 6.33
CA PHE A 13 11.47 -10.30 5.03
C PHE A 13 12.83 -10.34 4.30
N MET A 14 13.94 -10.21 5.03
CA MET A 14 15.29 -10.29 4.43
C MET A 14 15.57 -11.71 3.92
N LEU A 15 15.18 -12.73 4.69
CA LEU A 15 15.29 -14.14 4.28
C LEU A 15 14.42 -14.44 3.06
N GLU A 16 13.18 -13.93 3.03
CA GLU A 16 12.30 -14.03 1.86
C GLU A 16 12.92 -13.37 0.61
N CYS A 17 13.52 -12.19 0.74
CA CYS A 17 14.20 -11.53 -0.37
C CYS A 17 15.35 -12.37 -0.93
N GLN A 18 16.14 -13.01 -0.06
CA GLN A 18 17.21 -13.93 -0.48
C GLN A 18 16.65 -15.17 -1.20
N ILE A 19 15.59 -15.78 -0.67
CA ILE A 19 14.95 -16.97 -1.27
C ILE A 19 14.41 -16.62 -2.66
N LEU A 20 13.69 -15.50 -2.79
CA LEU A 20 13.15 -15.04 -4.08
C LEU A 20 14.26 -14.72 -5.09
N SER A 21 15.37 -14.12 -4.64
CA SER A 21 16.54 -13.88 -5.49
C SER A 21 17.20 -15.19 -5.95
N ALA A 22 17.28 -16.20 -5.07
CA ALA A 22 17.81 -17.52 -5.41
C ALA A 22 16.92 -18.28 -6.41
N GLN A 23 15.60 -18.12 -6.33
CA GLN A 23 14.63 -18.72 -7.25
C GLN A 23 14.67 -18.10 -8.66
N GLN A 24 15.17 -16.87 -8.81
CA GLN A 24 15.38 -16.22 -10.11
C GLN A 24 16.67 -16.67 -10.81
N ARG A 25 17.55 -17.43 -10.14
CA ARG A 25 18.69 -18.13 -10.77
C ARG A 25 18.24 -19.53 -11.22
N PRO A 26 18.63 -20.02 -12.42
CA PRO A 26 18.20 -21.33 -12.86
C PRO A 26 18.86 -22.46 -12.05
N THR A 27 18.03 -23.42 -11.61
CA THR A 27 18.27 -24.83 -11.18
C THR A 27 18.87 -25.15 -9.79
N PRO A 28 18.65 -26.37 -9.25
CA PRO A 28 17.43 -27.21 -9.16
C PRO A 28 17.02 -27.58 -7.70
N LEU A 29 15.81 -28.14 -7.58
CA LEU A 29 15.01 -28.50 -6.40
C LEU A 29 15.68 -29.29 -5.25
N ALA A 30 15.32 -28.93 -4.01
CA ALA A 30 15.09 -29.86 -2.90
C ALA A 30 14.02 -29.30 -1.91
N PRO A 31 13.24 -30.16 -1.23
CA PRO A 31 11.96 -29.77 -0.63
C PRO A 31 12.09 -29.23 0.80
N THR A 32 11.44 -28.10 1.07
CA THR A 32 11.34 -27.51 2.42
C THR A 32 10.26 -28.24 3.23
N ARG A 33 10.67 -28.77 4.38
CA ARG A 33 9.84 -29.49 5.35
C ARG A 33 8.99 -28.48 6.14
N SER A 34 7.66 -28.60 6.08
CA SER A 34 6.73 -27.71 6.80
C SER A 34 6.69 -28.04 8.31
N SER A 35 7.05 -27.08 9.16
CA SER A 35 6.77 -27.14 10.60
C SER A 35 5.39 -26.55 10.88
N GLN A 36 4.44 -27.40 11.28
CA GLN A 36 3.15 -26.96 11.81
C GLN A 36 3.35 -26.42 13.23
N GLY A 37 3.18 -25.11 13.40
CA GLY A 37 3.10 -24.48 14.72
C GLY A 37 1.79 -24.83 15.40
N ARG A 38 1.85 -25.30 16.66
CA ARG A 38 0.67 -25.47 17.52
C ARG A 38 0.18 -24.09 17.94
N VAL A 39 -1.08 -23.76 17.60
CA VAL A 39 -1.79 -22.58 18.13
C VAL A 39 -2.11 -22.82 19.60
N ALA A 40 -1.88 -21.82 20.46
CA ALA A 40 -2.13 -21.89 21.90
C ALA A 40 -3.64 -22.08 22.20
N LEU A 41 -3.96 -22.85 23.24
CA LEU A 41 -5.33 -23.21 23.62
C LEU A 41 -6.19 -21.98 24.00
N ASP A 42 -5.56 -20.88 24.41
CA ASP A 42 -6.20 -19.66 24.87
C ASP A 42 -6.79 -18.80 23.74
N SER A 43 -6.46 -19.09 22.48
CA SER A 43 -6.92 -18.30 21.32
C SER A 43 -8.40 -18.51 20.97
N TYR A 44 -9.02 -19.57 21.50
CA TYR A 44 -10.39 -19.99 21.17
C TYR A 44 -11.45 -19.55 22.17
N THR A 45 -11.04 -18.98 23.31
CA THR A 45 -11.96 -18.50 24.35
C THR A 45 -11.92 -16.98 24.38
N ALA A 46 -13.08 -16.33 24.50
CA ALA A 46 -13.13 -14.89 24.74
C ALA A 46 -12.58 -14.59 26.15
N VAL A 47 -11.62 -13.68 26.25
CA VAL A 47 -11.05 -13.24 27.53
C VAL A 47 -11.43 -11.77 27.72
N ALA A 48 -12.02 -11.45 28.87
CA ALA A 48 -12.39 -10.08 29.21
C ALA A 48 -11.16 -9.15 29.07
N PRO A 49 -11.31 -7.96 28.47
CA PRO A 49 -12.56 -7.24 28.14
C PRO A 49 -13.13 -7.54 26.74
N GLN A 50 -12.59 -8.53 26.02
CA GLN A 50 -13.07 -8.87 24.67
C GLN A 50 -14.25 -9.83 24.73
N LEU A 51 -15.28 -9.53 23.94
CA LEU A 51 -16.52 -10.31 23.85
C LEU A 51 -16.44 -11.48 22.85
N ILE A 52 -15.36 -11.55 22.07
CA ILE A 52 -15.10 -12.56 21.05
C ILE A 52 -13.71 -13.16 21.23
N SER A 53 -13.52 -14.40 20.77
CA SER A 53 -12.21 -15.06 20.81
C SER A 53 -11.22 -14.38 19.83
N GLN A 54 -9.93 -14.46 20.14
CA GLN A 54 -8.89 -13.95 19.23
C GLN A 54 -8.94 -14.64 17.86
N PHE A 55 -9.26 -15.95 17.85
CA PHE A 55 -9.39 -16.71 16.63
C PHE A 55 -10.55 -16.21 15.75
N GLU A 56 -11.74 -16.03 16.32
CA GLU A 56 -12.90 -15.47 15.60
C GLU A 56 -12.59 -14.07 15.09
N ARG A 57 -12.02 -13.22 15.94
CA ARG A 57 -11.67 -11.84 15.60
C ARG A 57 -10.83 -11.71 14.33
N ALA A 58 -9.81 -12.56 14.20
CA ALA A 58 -8.90 -12.52 13.05
C ALA A 58 -9.47 -13.19 11.78
N HIS A 59 -10.45 -14.09 11.92
CA HIS A 59 -10.89 -14.96 10.82
C HIS A 59 -12.35 -14.78 10.41
N TYR A 60 -13.10 -13.90 11.07
CA TYR A 60 -14.55 -13.77 10.86
C TYR A 60 -14.94 -13.43 9.41
N TRP A 61 -14.14 -12.61 8.71
CA TRP A 61 -14.36 -12.23 7.30
C TRP A 61 -13.40 -12.94 6.35
N HIS A 62 -12.98 -14.16 6.69
CA HIS A 62 -12.19 -14.99 5.78
C HIS A 62 -12.83 -15.06 4.38
N GLY A 63 -12.06 -14.75 3.33
CA GLY A 63 -12.52 -14.74 1.94
C GLY A 63 -12.87 -13.38 1.35
N ILE A 64 -13.11 -12.35 2.17
CA ILE A 64 -13.48 -11.01 1.66
C ILE A 64 -12.31 -10.29 0.98
N SER A 65 -11.10 -10.44 1.52
CA SER A 65 -9.85 -9.93 0.96
C SER A 65 -8.68 -10.81 1.43
N HIS A 66 -7.47 -10.55 0.91
CA HIS A 66 -6.25 -11.21 1.38
C HIS A 66 -5.92 -10.90 2.85
N ASP A 67 -6.35 -9.73 3.34
CA ASP A 67 -6.10 -9.23 4.69
C ASP A 67 -7.37 -8.47 5.16
N PRO A 68 -8.42 -9.19 5.60
CA PRO A 68 -9.66 -8.57 6.05
C PRO A 68 -9.46 -7.88 7.41
N PRO A 69 -10.26 -6.84 7.72
CA PRO A 69 -10.16 -6.20 9.03
C PRO A 69 -10.50 -7.17 10.16
N GLU A 70 -9.98 -6.91 11.37
CA GLU A 70 -10.37 -7.65 12.56
C GLU A 70 -11.79 -7.27 13.01
N LEU A 71 -12.59 -8.27 13.38
CA LEU A 71 -13.93 -8.06 13.94
C LEU A 71 -13.82 -7.40 15.31
N LEU A 72 -14.55 -6.32 15.56
CA LEU A 72 -14.64 -5.71 16.88
C LEU A 72 -15.77 -6.33 17.71
N TYR A 73 -16.95 -6.46 17.11
CA TYR A 73 -18.17 -7.00 17.74
C TYR A 73 -19.20 -7.39 16.67
N ARG A 74 -20.08 -8.35 16.97
CA ARG A 74 -21.27 -8.65 16.16
C ARG A 74 -22.48 -8.90 17.05
N SER A 75 -23.67 -8.48 16.63
CA SER A 75 -24.87 -8.56 17.46
C SER A 75 -25.51 -9.94 17.55
N ASN A 76 -25.11 -10.89 16.69
CA ASN A 76 -25.67 -12.24 16.61
C ASN A 76 -24.79 -13.31 17.27
N LEU A 77 -24.03 -12.96 18.31
CA LEU A 77 -23.12 -13.88 18.99
C LEU A 77 -23.83 -15.12 19.53
N GLU A 78 -25.01 -14.94 20.13
CA GLU A 78 -25.79 -16.04 20.73
C GLU A 78 -26.53 -16.88 19.70
N SER A 79 -27.03 -16.25 18.63
CA SER A 79 -27.85 -16.92 17.62
C SER A 79 -27.05 -17.55 16.48
N ASN A 80 -25.77 -17.22 16.35
CA ASN A 80 -24.90 -17.73 15.30
C ASN A 80 -23.49 -18.03 15.83
N SER A 81 -23.17 -19.31 16.04
CA SER A 81 -21.86 -19.74 16.54
C SER A 81 -20.79 -19.68 15.44
N PHE A 82 -19.59 -19.21 15.80
CA PHE A 82 -18.44 -19.23 14.89
C PHE A 82 -17.76 -20.61 14.91
N PRO A 83 -17.38 -21.18 13.76
CA PRO A 83 -16.74 -22.49 13.72
C PRO A 83 -15.32 -22.43 14.32
N PHE A 84 -15.01 -23.38 15.20
CA PHE A 84 -13.68 -23.54 15.79
C PHE A 84 -13.07 -24.88 15.36
N PRO A 85 -11.74 -24.94 15.13
CA PRO A 85 -11.07 -26.21 14.88
C PRO A 85 -11.14 -27.07 16.14
N VAL A 86 -11.75 -28.26 16.05
CA VAL A 86 -11.77 -29.20 17.17
C VAL A 86 -10.35 -29.76 17.36
N PRO A 87 -9.77 -29.71 18.58
CA PRO A 87 -8.43 -30.24 18.84
C PRO A 87 -8.29 -31.69 18.36
N GLY A 88 -7.28 -31.95 17.52
CA GLY A 88 -7.04 -33.28 16.92
C GLY A 88 -7.57 -33.46 15.49
N THR A 89 -8.33 -32.50 14.97
CA THR A 89 -8.78 -32.52 13.56
C THR A 89 -7.63 -32.20 12.62
N ARG A 90 -7.40 -33.05 11.61
CA ARG A 90 -6.32 -32.85 10.61
C ARG A 90 -6.64 -31.79 9.56
N TRP A 91 -7.92 -31.56 9.29
CA TRP A 91 -8.41 -30.66 8.25
C TRP A 91 -9.54 -29.80 8.81
N PHE A 92 -9.33 -28.49 8.88
CA PHE A 92 -10.35 -27.50 9.23
C PHE A 92 -10.32 -26.42 8.17
N GLN A 93 -11.46 -26.16 7.54
CA GLN A 93 -11.61 -25.07 6.58
C GLN A 93 -12.61 -24.06 7.13
N LEU A 94 -12.21 -22.79 7.11
CA LEU A 94 -13.11 -21.70 7.44
C LEU A 94 -14.06 -21.46 6.26
N PRO A 95 -15.34 -21.15 6.50
CA PRO A 95 -16.23 -20.72 5.45
C PRO A 95 -15.65 -19.49 4.73
N VAL A 96 -15.52 -19.58 3.41
CA VAL A 96 -15.10 -18.45 2.57
C VAL A 96 -16.32 -17.56 2.35
N LYS A 97 -16.27 -16.34 2.87
CA LYS A 97 -17.31 -15.34 2.68
C LYS A 97 -17.10 -14.57 1.39
N THR A 98 -18.19 -14.27 0.70
CA THR A 98 -18.23 -13.30 -0.41
C THR A 98 -19.17 -12.15 -0.04
N ALA A 99 -18.69 -10.92 -0.15
CA ALA A 99 -19.50 -9.72 0.05
C ALA A 99 -20.49 -9.58 -1.11
N GLU A 100 -21.76 -9.45 -0.76
CA GLU A 100 -22.88 -9.28 -1.67
C GLU A 100 -23.60 -7.97 -1.35
N GLY A 101 -24.17 -7.35 -2.39
CA GLY A 101 -24.98 -6.16 -2.22
C GLY A 101 -26.31 -6.46 -1.52
N VAL A 102 -26.84 -5.46 -0.81
CA VAL A 102 -28.18 -5.52 -0.22
C VAL A 102 -29.17 -5.04 -1.28
N PHE A 103 -29.76 -5.96 -2.02
CA PHE A 103 -30.76 -5.68 -3.05
C PHE A 103 -32.11 -6.30 -2.72
N GLU A 104 -33.19 -5.67 -3.16
CA GLU A 104 -34.56 -6.18 -3.04
C GLU A 104 -34.97 -6.56 -1.62
N THR A 105 -34.45 -5.82 -0.63
CA THR A 105 -34.75 -6.04 0.79
C THR A 105 -35.66 -4.93 1.35
N PRO A 106 -36.34 -5.17 2.48
CA PRO A 106 -37.05 -4.12 3.21
C PRO A 106 -36.17 -2.91 3.58
N LEU A 107 -34.84 -3.06 3.63
CA LEU A 107 -33.91 -1.97 3.94
C LEU A 107 -33.81 -0.94 2.80
N ASN A 108 -33.84 -1.38 1.54
CA ASN A 108 -33.60 -0.51 0.38
C ASN A 108 -34.50 0.75 0.34
N PRO A 109 -35.83 0.66 0.51
CA PRO A 109 -36.70 1.84 0.46
C PRO A 109 -36.52 2.79 1.66
N VAL A 110 -36.04 2.29 2.81
CA VAL A 110 -35.98 3.05 4.07
C VAL A 110 -34.57 3.46 4.49
N TRP A 111 -33.52 3.02 3.79
CA TRP A 111 -32.13 3.28 4.15
C TRP A 111 -31.83 4.78 4.32
N HIS A 112 -32.35 5.62 3.42
CA HIS A 112 -32.19 7.08 3.46
C HIS A 112 -32.81 7.74 4.71
N ILE A 113 -33.74 7.06 5.40
CA ILE A 113 -34.38 7.50 6.65
C ILE A 113 -33.64 6.92 7.86
N ILE A 114 -33.24 5.66 7.79
CA ILE A 114 -32.62 4.92 8.88
C ILE A 114 -31.17 5.33 9.11
N ALA A 115 -30.37 5.46 8.04
CA ALA A 115 -28.94 5.76 8.17
C ALA A 115 -28.67 7.07 8.94
N PRO A 116 -29.39 8.19 8.69
CA PRO A 116 -29.24 9.40 9.52
C PRO A 116 -29.60 9.19 10.99
N LYS A 117 -30.61 8.37 11.31
CA LYS A 117 -31.00 8.05 12.69
C LYS A 117 -29.91 7.26 13.41
N ILE A 118 -29.31 6.26 12.73
CA ILE A 118 -28.16 5.52 13.25
C ILE A 118 -26.99 6.47 13.50
N ILE A 119 -26.66 7.35 12.54
CA ILE A 119 -25.58 8.33 12.70
C ILE A 119 -25.82 9.26 13.90
N ALA A 120 -27.06 9.75 14.07
CA ALA A 120 -27.43 10.58 15.21
C ALA A 120 -27.29 9.84 16.55
N LEU A 121 -27.67 8.57 16.59
CA LEU A 121 -27.49 7.69 17.75
C LEU A 121 -26.01 7.50 18.10
N LEU A 122 -25.18 7.17 17.12
CA LEU A 122 -23.73 7.01 17.31
C LEU A 122 -23.10 8.29 17.88
N LYS A 123 -23.49 9.45 17.32
CA LYS A 123 -23.04 10.75 17.80
C LYS A 123 -23.49 11.03 19.23
N LYS A 124 -24.74 10.71 19.58
CA LYS A 124 -25.27 10.87 20.94
C LYS A 124 -24.52 9.99 21.96
N ARG A 125 -24.09 8.80 21.54
CA ARG A 125 -23.28 7.87 22.34
C ARG A 125 -21.78 8.17 22.33
N GLY A 126 -21.33 9.23 21.63
CA GLY A 126 -19.91 9.60 21.54
C GLY A 126 -19.06 8.69 20.66
N ILE A 127 -19.67 7.79 19.87
CA ILE A 127 -18.97 6.83 19.01
C ILE A 127 -18.51 7.52 17.73
N LYS A 128 -17.19 7.48 17.48
CA LYS A 128 -16.57 8.03 16.27
C LYS A 128 -16.53 6.97 15.16
N TYR A 129 -17.59 6.91 14.37
CA TYR A 129 -17.63 6.06 13.18
C TYR A 129 -16.86 6.68 12.01
N SER A 130 -16.23 5.84 11.20
CA SER A 130 -15.54 6.22 9.97
C SER A 130 -16.36 5.87 8.72
N ALA A 131 -17.09 4.75 8.73
CA ALA A 131 -18.00 4.36 7.67
C ALA A 131 -19.23 3.63 8.21
N LEU A 132 -20.37 3.88 7.57
CA LEU A 132 -21.63 3.16 7.79
C LEU A 132 -22.07 2.55 6.46
N LYS A 133 -22.05 1.23 6.36
CA LYS A 133 -22.37 0.49 5.14
C LYS A 133 -23.42 -0.58 5.42
N THR A 134 -23.94 -1.13 4.33
CA THR A 134 -24.84 -2.28 4.36
C THR A 134 -24.22 -3.37 3.48
N ALA A 135 -24.28 -4.61 3.93
CA ALA A 135 -23.74 -5.75 3.21
C ALA A 135 -24.58 -6.99 3.47
N ARG A 136 -24.46 -7.98 2.60
CA ARG A 136 -24.79 -9.38 2.92
C ARG A 136 -23.54 -10.21 2.66
N PHE A 137 -23.37 -11.27 3.42
CA PHE A 137 -22.28 -12.20 3.20
C PHE A 137 -22.84 -13.53 2.76
N SER A 138 -22.34 -14.06 1.66
CA SER A 138 -22.66 -15.42 1.23
C SER A 138 -21.50 -16.36 1.55
N THR A 139 -21.83 -17.63 1.78
CA THR A 139 -20.87 -18.72 1.99
C THR A 139 -21.30 -19.88 1.11
N CYS A 140 -20.36 -20.67 0.61
CA CYS A 140 -20.64 -21.92 -0.10
C CYS A 140 -20.35 -23.10 0.82
N ASP A 141 -21.22 -24.12 0.78
CA ASP A 141 -20.91 -25.42 1.38
C ASP A 141 -19.98 -26.25 0.49
N GLU A 142 -19.63 -27.46 0.93
CA GLU A 142 -18.75 -28.38 0.20
C GLU A 142 -19.31 -28.78 -1.18
N ASP A 143 -20.64 -28.75 -1.34
CA ASP A 143 -21.34 -29.02 -2.60
C ASP A 143 -21.44 -27.77 -3.50
N GLY A 144 -20.87 -26.64 -3.08
CA GLY A 144 -20.90 -25.37 -3.81
C GLY A 144 -22.23 -24.63 -3.73
N LYS A 145 -23.17 -25.06 -2.87
CA LYS A 145 -24.45 -24.39 -2.69
C LYS A 145 -24.25 -23.12 -1.88
N LYS A 146 -24.63 -22.01 -2.49
CA LYS A 146 -24.52 -20.67 -1.91
C LYS A 146 -25.63 -20.42 -0.88
N THR A 147 -25.24 -20.16 0.36
CA THR A 147 -26.13 -19.68 1.43
C THR A 147 -25.89 -18.20 1.65
N LEU A 148 -26.95 -17.40 1.53
CA LEU A 148 -26.88 -15.94 1.68
C LEU A 148 -27.29 -15.53 3.10
N GLY A 149 -26.40 -14.86 3.81
CA GLY A 149 -26.62 -14.38 5.17
C GLY A 149 -27.63 -13.24 5.30
N PRO A 150 -27.90 -12.79 6.54
CA PRO A 150 -28.85 -11.71 6.83
C PRO A 150 -28.37 -10.36 6.28
N ILE A 151 -29.21 -9.35 6.43
CA ILE A 151 -28.83 -7.95 6.20
C ILE A 151 -27.85 -7.55 7.30
N VAL A 152 -26.66 -7.11 6.93
CA VAL A 152 -25.64 -6.63 7.87
C VAL A 152 -25.52 -5.12 7.78
N ILE A 153 -25.73 -4.43 8.90
CA ILE A 153 -25.28 -3.06 9.09
C ILE A 153 -23.81 -3.13 9.50
N TRP A 154 -22.94 -2.76 8.57
CA TRP A 154 -21.50 -2.91 8.71
C TRP A 154 -20.87 -1.56 9.07
N ILE A 155 -20.38 -1.45 10.30
CA ILE A 155 -19.93 -0.19 10.89
C ILE A 155 -18.42 -0.23 11.11
N ALA A 156 -17.71 0.70 10.48
CA ALA A 156 -16.32 0.95 10.75
C ALA A 156 -16.18 2.08 11.78
N THR A 157 -15.39 1.89 12.82
CA THR A 157 -15.01 2.92 13.79
C THR A 157 -13.58 3.36 13.61
N HIS A 158 -13.25 4.58 14.01
CA HIS A 158 -11.86 5.01 13.99
C HIS A 158 -11.00 4.10 14.90
N PRO A 159 -9.79 3.71 14.48
CA PRO A 159 -8.93 2.84 15.27
C PRO A 159 -8.69 3.38 16.69
N ASN A 160 -8.77 2.50 17.69
CA ASN A 160 -8.59 2.78 19.11
C ASN A 160 -9.58 3.80 19.70
N THR A 161 -10.76 4.00 19.09
CA THR A 161 -11.75 4.95 19.61
C THR A 161 -13.00 4.32 20.21
N THR A 162 -13.27 3.04 19.91
CA THR A 162 -14.49 2.35 20.33
C THR A 162 -14.14 0.98 20.90
N SER A 163 -14.62 0.65 22.10
CA SER A 163 -14.46 -0.67 22.71
C SER A 163 -15.53 -1.66 22.22
N ALA A 164 -15.25 -2.96 22.33
CA ALA A 164 -16.24 -4.02 22.04
C ALA A 164 -17.51 -3.87 22.91
N GLU A 165 -17.37 -3.45 24.16
CA GLU A 165 -18.48 -3.15 25.08
C GLU A 165 -19.35 -1.99 24.55
N SER A 166 -18.74 -0.87 24.14
CA SER A 166 -19.48 0.26 23.56
C SER A 166 -20.24 -0.14 22.29
N ALA A 167 -19.64 -1.01 21.46
CA ALA A 167 -20.29 -1.55 20.26
C ALA A 167 -21.45 -2.50 20.61
N CYS A 168 -21.28 -3.33 21.65
CA CYS A 168 -22.32 -4.19 22.21
C CYS A 168 -23.51 -3.36 22.71
N ASP A 169 -23.26 -2.34 23.53
CA ASP A 169 -24.30 -1.49 24.11
C ASP A 169 -25.07 -0.64 23.08
N ALA A 170 -24.43 -0.30 21.96
CA ALA A 170 -25.05 0.47 20.89
C ALA A 170 -25.89 -0.39 19.93
N SER A 171 -25.57 -1.68 19.79
CA SER A 171 -26.18 -2.55 18.78
C SER A 171 -27.70 -2.76 18.97
N PRO A 172 -28.23 -2.98 20.20
CA PRO A 172 -29.68 -3.11 20.41
C PRO A 172 -30.48 -1.87 19.96
N ASP A 173 -29.99 -0.66 20.23
CA ASP A 173 -30.66 0.57 19.79
C ASP A 173 -30.69 0.68 18.26
N ILE A 174 -29.61 0.27 17.57
CA ILE A 174 -29.54 0.25 16.10
C ILE A 174 -30.54 -0.76 15.53
N LEU A 175 -30.62 -1.95 16.12
CA LEU A 175 -31.59 -2.98 15.75
C LEU A 175 -33.03 -2.48 15.97
N HIS A 176 -33.29 -1.80 17.08
CA HIS A 176 -34.60 -1.20 17.34
C HIS A 176 -34.99 -0.16 16.29
N ILE A 177 -34.06 0.68 15.83
CA ILE A 177 -34.31 1.62 14.72
C ILE A 177 -34.71 0.86 13.45
N LEU A 178 -34.06 -0.26 13.14
CA LEU A 178 -34.37 -1.09 11.97
C LEU A 178 -35.76 -1.72 12.08
N GLU A 179 -36.10 -2.30 13.23
CA GLU A 179 -37.39 -2.92 13.52
C GLU A 179 -38.55 -1.92 13.43
N GLN A 180 -38.38 -0.69 13.94
CA GLN A 180 -39.37 0.38 13.82
C GLN A 180 -39.76 0.68 12.36
N HIS A 181 -38.88 0.36 11.40
CA HIS A 181 -39.10 0.56 9.97
C HIS A 181 -39.30 -0.78 9.23
N LYS A 182 -39.69 -1.84 9.96
CA LYS A 182 -39.99 -3.18 9.44
C LYS A 182 -38.82 -3.88 8.75
N VAL A 183 -37.59 -3.56 9.17
CA VAL A 183 -36.39 -4.29 8.76
C VAL A 183 -36.02 -5.28 9.86
N GLU A 184 -36.59 -6.48 9.78
CA GLU A 184 -36.40 -7.55 10.75
C GLU A 184 -35.24 -8.46 10.38
N GLY A 185 -34.63 -9.13 11.37
CA GLY A 185 -33.57 -10.12 11.15
C GLY A 185 -32.23 -9.55 10.67
N ALA A 186 -32.02 -8.24 10.80
CA ALA A 186 -30.73 -7.61 10.52
C ALA A 186 -29.71 -7.87 11.64
N VAL A 187 -28.43 -7.79 11.30
CA VAL A 187 -27.29 -7.95 12.22
C VAL A 187 -26.42 -6.71 12.16
N VAL A 188 -25.85 -6.30 13.28
CA VAL A 188 -24.85 -5.21 13.33
C VAL A 188 -23.47 -5.83 13.52
N GLU A 189 -22.55 -5.52 12.63
CA GLU A 189 -21.15 -5.98 12.70
C GLU A 189 -20.22 -4.77 12.70
N TRP A 190 -19.23 -4.79 13.60
CA TRP A 190 -18.33 -3.69 13.87
C TRP A 190 -16.89 -4.08 13.59
N TYR A 191 -16.12 -3.14 13.07
CA TYR A 191 -14.67 -3.28 12.91
C TYR A 191 -14.00 -1.92 13.02
N GLU A 192 -12.68 -1.92 13.19
CA GLU A 192 -11.91 -0.70 13.11
C GLU A 192 -11.42 -0.45 11.69
N GLY A 193 -11.55 0.79 11.23
CA GLY A 193 -11.08 1.21 9.92
C GLY A 193 -11.06 2.72 9.78
N SER A 194 -10.12 3.23 9.00
CA SER A 194 -10.09 4.64 8.60
C SER A 194 -10.58 4.77 7.16
N VAL A 195 -11.41 5.78 6.89
CA VAL A 195 -11.69 6.18 5.51
C VAL A 195 -10.48 6.95 5.02
N GLU A 196 -9.72 6.33 4.13
CA GLU A 196 -8.68 7.02 3.38
C GLU A 196 -9.31 7.60 2.11
N LYS A 197 -8.93 8.83 1.76
CA LYS A 197 -9.32 9.40 0.47
C LYS A 197 -8.82 8.47 -0.64
N LEU A 198 -9.69 8.13 -1.58
CA LEU A 198 -9.34 7.39 -2.81
C LEU A 198 -8.25 8.08 -3.64
N SER A 199 -7.96 9.35 -3.34
CA SER A 199 -6.77 10.05 -3.84
C SER A 199 -5.50 9.25 -3.59
N GLY A 200 -5.41 8.44 -2.52
CA GLY A 200 -4.19 7.78 -2.08
C GLY A 200 -3.15 8.73 -1.47
N PRO A 201 -2.01 8.22 -0.99
CA PRO A 201 -0.99 9.01 -0.29
C PRO A 201 -0.36 10.12 -1.15
N ALA A 202 0.08 11.22 -0.54
CA ALA A 202 0.85 12.25 -1.22
C ALA A 202 2.16 11.68 -1.79
N LEU A 203 2.68 12.28 -2.87
CA LEU A 203 3.99 11.94 -3.42
C LEU A 203 5.06 12.12 -2.36
N MET A 204 6.05 11.24 -2.38
CA MET A 204 7.11 11.22 -1.39
C MET A 204 8.11 12.35 -1.63
N ARG A 205 8.73 12.81 -0.53
CA ARG A 205 9.80 13.80 -0.58
C ARG A 205 11.06 13.21 -1.23
N VAL A 206 11.73 14.00 -2.07
CA VAL A 206 13.11 13.76 -2.49
C VAL A 206 14.01 13.84 -1.25
N THR A 207 14.75 12.78 -0.97
CA THR A 207 15.60 12.68 0.23
C THR A 207 17.07 12.77 -0.12
N HIS A 208 17.89 13.16 0.86
CA HIS A 208 19.33 13.14 0.73
C HIS A 208 19.86 11.74 0.37
N LYS A 209 20.93 11.67 -0.44
CA LYS A 209 21.53 10.42 -0.94
C LYS A 209 21.99 9.43 0.14
N ILE A 210 22.24 9.91 1.36
CA ILE A 210 22.61 9.07 2.51
C ILE A 210 21.41 8.25 3.02
N ASN A 211 20.17 8.67 2.70
CA ASN A 211 19.00 7.88 3.03
C ASN A 211 19.00 6.60 2.19
N PRO A 212 18.92 5.40 2.82
CA PRO A 212 18.98 4.13 2.09
C PRO A 212 17.81 3.93 1.12
N THR A 213 16.69 4.63 1.32
CA THR A 213 15.53 4.57 0.43
C THR A 213 15.62 5.52 -0.76
N SER A 214 16.63 6.40 -0.83
CA SER A 214 16.68 7.51 -1.81
C SER A 214 16.52 7.04 -3.25
N CYS A 215 17.24 6.00 -3.67
CA CYS A 215 17.19 5.47 -5.03
C CYS A 215 15.84 4.81 -5.37
N VAL A 216 15.33 3.95 -4.49
CA VAL A 216 14.09 3.16 -4.72
C VAL A 216 12.82 3.96 -4.51
N ARG A 217 12.89 5.08 -3.78
CA ARG A 217 11.78 6.02 -3.56
C ARG A 217 11.49 6.90 -4.76
N ARG A 218 12.51 7.19 -5.58
CA ARG A 218 12.47 8.16 -6.69
C ARG A 218 11.22 8.06 -7.57
N PRO A 219 10.73 6.87 -7.98
CA PRO A 219 9.52 6.75 -8.82
C PRO A 219 8.23 7.30 -8.19
N LEU A 220 8.20 7.46 -6.86
CA LEU A 220 7.05 7.98 -6.11
C LEU A 220 7.26 9.43 -5.64
N THR A 221 8.27 10.13 -6.16
CA THR A 221 8.54 11.54 -5.86
C THR A 221 8.11 12.44 -7.01
N ALA A 222 7.97 13.74 -6.73
CA ALA A 222 7.71 14.76 -7.74
C ALA A 222 8.99 15.26 -8.45
N ALA A 223 10.11 14.53 -8.39
CA ALA A 223 11.28 14.86 -9.18
C ALA A 223 10.99 14.72 -10.69
N LEU A 224 11.73 15.45 -11.53
CA LEU A 224 11.62 15.31 -12.97
C LEU A 224 11.92 13.86 -13.40
N ALA A 225 11.31 13.47 -14.51
CA ALA A 225 11.20 12.08 -14.94
C ALA A 225 10.36 11.19 -13.98
N MET A 226 9.43 11.78 -13.22
CA MET A 226 8.43 11.03 -12.47
C MET A 226 7.64 10.13 -13.44
N PRO A 227 7.66 8.80 -13.27
CA PRO A 227 7.01 7.90 -14.20
C PRO A 227 5.49 8.01 -14.07
N ILE A 228 4.81 8.01 -15.21
CA ILE A 228 3.36 8.11 -15.30
C ILE A 228 2.78 7.03 -16.22
N ALA A 229 1.52 6.72 -15.99
CA ALA A 229 0.69 5.90 -16.86
C ALA A 229 -0.71 6.48 -16.91
N MET A 230 -1.40 6.31 -18.04
CA MET A 230 -2.77 6.78 -18.21
C MET A 230 -3.76 5.66 -17.87
N ARG A 231 -4.80 5.99 -17.10
CA ARG A 231 -5.79 5.03 -16.58
C ARG A 231 -6.38 4.10 -17.64
N GLU A 232 -6.74 4.62 -18.80
CA GLU A 232 -7.39 3.85 -19.87
C GLU A 232 -6.40 2.94 -20.61
N MET A 233 -5.09 3.21 -20.52
CA MET A 233 -4.02 2.44 -21.18
C MET A 233 -3.24 1.53 -20.22
N GLU A 234 -3.76 1.30 -19.01
CA GLU A 234 -3.07 0.47 -18.01
C GLU A 234 -2.97 -0.99 -18.43
N GLY A 235 -3.99 -1.51 -19.12
CA GLY A 235 -4.00 -2.88 -19.63
C GLY A 235 -2.96 -3.14 -20.72
N THR A 236 -2.51 -2.08 -21.41
CA THR A 236 -1.47 -2.15 -22.46
C THR A 236 -0.09 -1.73 -21.96
N ASP A 237 0.04 -1.44 -20.66
CA ASP A 237 1.30 -1.05 -20.00
C ASP A 237 2.04 0.11 -20.69
N VAL A 238 1.29 1.08 -21.24
CA VAL A 238 1.86 2.31 -21.78
C VAL A 238 2.38 3.16 -20.62
N GLN A 239 3.65 3.54 -20.70
CA GLN A 239 4.36 4.29 -19.67
C GLN A 239 5.10 5.46 -20.29
N GLY A 240 5.20 6.53 -19.52
CA GLY A 240 6.06 7.66 -19.84
C GLY A 240 6.51 8.35 -18.58
N ALA A 241 6.93 9.61 -18.70
CA ALA A 241 7.36 10.40 -17.57
C ALA A 241 6.89 11.84 -17.69
N VAL A 242 6.80 12.51 -16.54
CA VAL A 242 6.65 13.97 -16.51
C VAL A 242 7.97 14.63 -16.88
N SER A 243 7.90 15.57 -17.81
CA SER A 243 9.03 16.37 -18.27
C SER A 243 9.31 17.52 -17.31
N PHE A 244 8.31 18.37 -17.04
CA PHE A 244 8.41 19.50 -16.12
C PHE A 244 7.03 19.97 -15.65
N PHE A 245 7.03 20.83 -14.63
CA PHE A 245 5.86 21.45 -14.04
C PHE A 245 5.86 22.96 -14.28
N PHE A 246 4.68 23.55 -14.45
CA PHE A 246 4.52 24.99 -14.52
C PHE A 246 3.20 25.42 -13.88
N HIS A 247 3.18 26.67 -13.40
CA HIS A 247 2.00 27.29 -12.82
C HIS A 247 1.29 28.12 -13.88
N GLU A 248 0.00 27.87 -14.08
CA GLU A 248 -0.84 28.73 -14.91
C GLU A 248 -1.07 30.04 -14.16
N THR A 249 -0.54 31.15 -14.66
CA THR A 249 -0.63 32.44 -13.96
C THR A 249 -2.03 33.04 -14.05
N LYS A 250 -2.67 32.89 -15.21
CA LYS A 250 -4.02 33.39 -15.49
C LYS A 250 -4.78 32.43 -16.38
N TYR A 251 -6.08 32.33 -16.14
CA TYR A 251 -7.00 31.69 -17.07
C TYR A 251 -7.13 32.51 -18.36
N LYS A 252 -7.74 31.92 -19.40
CA LYS A 252 -8.04 32.62 -20.65
C LYS A 252 -8.89 33.89 -20.49
N ASN A 253 -9.68 33.98 -19.41
CA ASN A 253 -10.51 35.14 -19.09
C ASN A 253 -9.73 36.25 -18.33
N GLY A 254 -8.44 36.06 -18.06
CA GLY A 254 -7.59 37.04 -17.38
C GLY A 254 -7.57 36.94 -15.85
N GLU A 255 -8.42 36.10 -15.25
CA GLU A 255 -8.45 35.88 -13.81
C GLU A 255 -7.21 35.08 -13.33
N PRO A 256 -6.71 35.33 -12.11
CA PRO A 256 -5.62 34.55 -11.53
C PRO A 256 -5.98 33.06 -11.49
N SER A 257 -5.06 32.21 -11.94
CA SER A 257 -5.19 30.76 -11.82
C SER A 257 -4.27 30.26 -10.71
N ALA A 258 -4.72 29.21 -10.01
CA ALA A 258 -3.95 28.49 -9.00
C ALA A 258 -3.53 27.10 -9.52
N ARG A 259 -3.78 26.82 -10.80
CA ARG A 259 -3.56 25.50 -11.40
C ARG A 259 -2.07 25.26 -11.61
N VAL A 260 -1.63 24.08 -11.22
CA VAL A 260 -0.30 23.57 -11.56
C VAL A 260 -0.49 22.48 -12.59
N LEU A 261 0.23 22.61 -13.70
CA LEU A 261 0.20 21.70 -14.82
C LEU A 261 1.54 20.98 -14.90
N ALA A 262 1.49 19.69 -15.23
CA ALA A 262 2.66 18.91 -15.64
C ALA A 262 2.64 18.73 -17.16
N VAL A 263 3.82 18.69 -17.77
CA VAL A 263 3.99 18.41 -19.20
C VAL A 263 4.48 16.98 -19.40
N SER A 264 3.90 16.29 -20.38
CA SER A 264 4.39 15.01 -20.90
C SER A 264 4.06 14.90 -22.40
N ASN A 265 4.30 13.76 -23.00
CA ASN A 265 4.03 13.49 -24.41
C ASN A 265 2.57 13.08 -24.65
N LYS A 266 2.00 13.46 -25.80
CA LYS A 266 0.63 13.08 -26.20
C LYS A 266 0.48 11.57 -26.28
N HIS A 267 1.48 10.85 -26.82
CA HIS A 267 1.42 9.39 -26.94
C HIS A 267 1.41 8.66 -25.58
N VAL A 268 1.82 9.33 -24.49
CA VAL A 268 1.73 8.80 -23.12
C VAL A 268 0.36 9.12 -22.51
N LEU A 269 -0.19 10.28 -22.84
CA LEU A 269 -1.39 10.83 -22.21
C LEU A 269 -2.69 10.41 -22.90
N CYS A 270 -2.66 10.07 -24.19
CA CYS A 270 -3.85 9.71 -24.96
C CYS A 270 -3.58 8.49 -25.85
N ALA A 271 -4.54 7.56 -25.89
CA ALA A 271 -4.48 6.39 -26.77
C ALA A 271 -4.58 6.78 -28.25
N ASP A 272 -5.51 7.68 -28.58
CA ASP A 272 -5.59 8.25 -29.92
C ASP A 272 -4.72 9.51 -29.99
N THR A 273 -3.61 9.39 -30.72
CA THR A 273 -2.63 10.44 -30.93
C THR A 273 -2.95 11.35 -32.11
N THR A 274 -3.96 11.00 -32.92
CA THR A 274 -4.33 11.70 -34.15
C THR A 274 -5.35 12.81 -33.93
N VAL A 275 -5.98 12.83 -32.76
CA VAL A 275 -7.04 13.79 -32.42
C VAL A 275 -6.61 14.74 -31.30
N ASP A 276 -7.06 15.99 -31.42
CA ASP A 276 -6.94 16.97 -30.36
C ASP A 276 -7.76 16.55 -29.14
N TYR A 277 -7.13 16.60 -27.97
CA TYR A 277 -7.82 16.47 -26.70
C TYR A 277 -7.76 17.79 -25.95
N GLN A 278 -8.91 18.21 -25.44
CA GLN A 278 -9.02 19.31 -24.49
C GLN A 278 -10.12 19.00 -23.49
N PHE A 279 -9.79 19.09 -22.21
CA PHE A 279 -10.74 18.88 -21.14
C PHE A 279 -11.83 19.97 -21.19
N ARG A 280 -13.09 19.55 -21.30
CA ARG A 280 -14.24 20.44 -21.50
C ARG A 280 -14.94 20.85 -20.19
N GLY A 281 -14.31 20.65 -19.04
CA GLY A 281 -14.83 21.07 -17.74
C GLY A 281 -15.75 20.04 -17.08
N THR A 282 -16.63 20.51 -16.20
CA THR A 282 -17.30 19.75 -15.13
C THR A 282 -18.13 18.55 -15.56
N ASN A 283 -18.61 18.54 -16.81
CA ASN A 283 -19.45 17.46 -17.34
C ASN A 283 -18.69 16.49 -18.27
N ALA A 284 -17.38 16.71 -18.48
CA ALA A 284 -16.56 15.82 -19.30
C ALA A 284 -15.92 14.72 -18.45
N ALA A 285 -15.82 13.52 -19.01
CA ALA A 285 -15.07 12.43 -18.40
C ALA A 285 -13.59 12.83 -18.27
N ARG A 286 -13.02 12.63 -17.08
CA ARG A 286 -11.61 12.93 -16.81
C ARG A 286 -10.73 11.75 -17.24
N GLN A 287 -9.76 12.02 -18.11
CA GLN A 287 -8.68 11.08 -18.42
C GLN A 287 -7.63 11.15 -17.31
N TYR A 288 -7.75 10.24 -16.34
CA TYR A 288 -6.89 10.24 -15.15
C TYR A 288 -5.47 9.76 -15.46
N VAL A 289 -4.49 10.45 -14.87
CA VAL A 289 -3.06 10.11 -14.96
C VAL A 289 -2.61 9.61 -13.60
N ARG A 290 -1.80 8.56 -13.60
CA ARG A 290 -1.32 7.89 -12.38
C ARG A 290 0.20 7.91 -12.33
N VAL A 291 0.76 8.07 -11.13
CA VAL A 291 2.20 7.87 -10.90
C VAL A 291 2.49 6.38 -10.90
N CYS A 292 3.50 5.95 -11.65
CA CYS A 292 3.85 4.55 -11.91
C CYS A 292 2.70 3.71 -12.51
N GLY A 293 2.89 3.17 -13.70
CA GLY A 293 2.09 2.04 -14.19
C GLY A 293 2.31 0.76 -13.36
N LEU A 294 1.57 -0.32 -13.64
CA LEU A 294 1.71 -1.61 -12.94
C LEU A 294 3.15 -2.13 -12.99
N ARG A 295 3.75 -2.23 -14.19
CA ARG A 295 5.11 -2.74 -14.35
C ARG A 295 6.15 -1.86 -13.67
N ARG A 296 6.04 -0.53 -13.75
CA ARG A 296 7.00 0.38 -13.09
C ARG A 296 6.90 0.32 -11.58
N PHE A 297 5.69 0.14 -11.03
CA PHE A 297 5.50 -0.06 -9.60
C PHE A 297 6.07 -1.41 -9.14
N GLN A 298 5.80 -2.49 -9.88
CA GLN A 298 6.38 -3.80 -9.59
C GLN A 298 7.92 -3.74 -9.62
N ARG A 299 8.49 -3.08 -10.62
CA ARG A 299 9.95 -2.87 -10.72
C ARG A 299 10.51 -2.09 -9.53
N LEU A 300 9.79 -1.14 -8.96
CA LEU A 300 10.20 -0.47 -7.71
C LEU A 300 10.27 -1.46 -6.53
N LEU A 301 9.27 -2.33 -6.40
CA LEU A 301 9.28 -3.37 -5.36
C LEU A 301 10.46 -4.32 -5.55
N ASP A 302 10.72 -4.73 -6.79
CA ASP A 302 11.82 -5.64 -7.12
C ASP A 302 13.19 -4.99 -6.89
N GLU A 303 13.39 -3.73 -7.31
CA GLU A 303 14.60 -2.94 -7.02
C GLU A 303 14.82 -2.78 -5.51
N THR A 304 13.75 -2.64 -4.72
CA THR A 304 13.84 -2.57 -3.25
C THR A 304 14.28 -3.90 -2.64
N ARG A 305 13.70 -5.03 -3.07
CA ARG A 305 14.11 -6.37 -2.63
C ARG A 305 15.55 -6.69 -3.02
N ALA A 306 15.95 -6.31 -4.24
CA ALA A 306 17.32 -6.50 -4.72
C ALA A 306 18.33 -5.70 -3.87
N LEU A 307 18.01 -4.45 -3.53
CA LEU A 307 18.85 -3.63 -2.65
C LEU A 307 19.00 -4.25 -1.26
N VAL A 308 17.91 -4.72 -0.65
CA VAL A 308 17.94 -5.43 0.64
C VAL A 308 18.80 -6.69 0.55
N THR A 309 18.65 -7.45 -0.53
CA THR A 309 19.41 -8.69 -0.77
C THR A 309 20.92 -8.40 -0.85
N ASN A 310 21.33 -7.37 -1.60
CA ASN A 310 22.73 -6.95 -1.70
C ASN A 310 23.29 -6.52 -0.33
N ASN A 311 22.54 -5.74 0.43
CA ASN A 311 22.94 -5.33 1.78
C ASN A 311 23.10 -6.53 2.73
N VAL A 312 22.25 -7.56 2.60
CA VAL A 312 22.38 -8.79 3.38
C VAL A 312 23.64 -9.56 2.99
N TYR A 313 23.94 -9.70 1.70
CA TYR A 313 25.20 -10.33 1.26
C TYR A 313 26.43 -9.59 1.81
N GLU A 314 26.44 -8.25 1.75
CA GLU A 314 27.51 -7.46 2.36
C GLU A 314 27.58 -7.65 3.88
N ALA A 315 26.45 -7.72 4.56
CA ALA A 315 26.40 -7.94 6.01
C ALA A 315 26.96 -9.30 6.43
N VAL A 316 26.68 -10.36 5.65
CA VAL A 316 27.26 -11.70 5.88
C VAL A 316 28.78 -11.65 5.71
N GLY A 317 29.28 -11.07 4.61
CA GLY A 317 30.73 -10.96 4.39
C GLY A 317 31.44 -10.15 5.49
N LEU A 318 30.81 -9.07 5.98
CA LEU A 318 31.35 -8.31 7.11
C LEU A 318 31.34 -9.10 8.43
N ALA A 319 30.30 -9.92 8.66
CA ALA A 319 30.24 -10.76 9.86
C ALA A 319 31.31 -11.86 9.84
N GLU A 320 31.57 -12.47 8.69
CA GLU A 320 32.67 -13.43 8.48
C GLU A 320 34.04 -12.77 8.73
N GLU A 321 34.24 -11.56 8.19
CA GLU A 321 35.46 -10.78 8.40
C GLU A 321 35.68 -10.43 9.88
N ILE A 322 34.64 -9.98 10.58
CA ILE A 322 34.67 -9.71 12.03
C ILE A 322 35.06 -10.98 12.79
N ALA A 323 34.46 -12.13 12.46
CA ALA A 323 34.78 -13.39 13.11
C ALA A 323 36.24 -13.83 12.88
N ARG A 324 36.79 -13.59 11.68
CA ARG A 324 38.21 -13.86 11.38
C ARG A 324 39.12 -12.99 12.24
N LEU A 325 38.91 -11.67 12.23
CA LEU A 325 39.72 -10.71 13.00
C LEU A 325 39.63 -10.94 14.51
N GLU A 326 38.48 -11.41 15.02
CA GLU A 326 38.33 -11.75 16.45
C GLU A 326 39.00 -13.07 16.84
N ALA A 327 39.24 -13.98 15.89
CA ALA A 327 39.86 -15.27 16.12
C ALA A 327 41.40 -15.25 16.02
N GLU A 328 41.98 -14.21 15.42
CA GLU A 328 43.43 -14.10 15.25
C GLU A 328 44.15 -13.85 16.59
N PRO A 329 45.28 -14.55 16.87
CA PRO A 329 46.01 -14.39 18.13
C PRO A 329 46.62 -12.99 18.23
N ARG A 330 46.39 -12.31 19.35
CA ARG A 330 46.94 -10.96 19.59
C ARG A 330 48.48 -11.00 19.65
N SER A 331 49.15 -10.53 18.60
CA SER A 331 50.60 -10.24 18.58
C SER A 331 50.84 -8.80 19.07
N LYS A 332 52.01 -8.47 19.62
CA LYS A 332 52.30 -7.14 20.23
C LYS A 332 52.85 -6.08 19.25
N ASN A 333 52.50 -6.15 17.96
CA ASN A 333 53.14 -5.36 16.90
C ASN A 333 52.16 -4.38 16.21
N GLN A 334 52.68 -3.53 15.32
CA GLN A 334 51.92 -2.57 14.49
C GLN A 334 50.72 -3.19 13.75
N GLU A 335 50.85 -4.46 13.35
CA GLU A 335 49.80 -5.29 12.74
C GLU A 335 48.53 -5.34 13.61
N GLN A 336 48.66 -5.39 14.94
CA GLN A 336 47.52 -5.38 15.87
C GLN A 336 46.70 -4.09 15.81
N LEU A 337 47.34 -2.93 15.68
CA LEU A 337 46.63 -1.64 15.62
C LEU A 337 45.84 -1.51 14.32
N GLU A 338 46.36 -2.07 13.23
CA GLU A 338 45.69 -2.12 11.93
C GLU A 338 44.48 -3.07 11.96
N ASP A 339 44.63 -4.24 12.58
CA ASP A 339 43.54 -5.21 12.76
C ASP A 339 42.41 -4.67 13.66
N GLU A 340 42.76 -3.98 14.76
CA GLU A 340 41.78 -3.34 15.65
C GLU A 340 41.00 -2.24 14.92
N HIS A 341 41.68 -1.43 14.10
CA HIS A 341 41.03 -0.39 13.30
C HIS A 341 40.14 -0.99 12.19
N ALA A 342 40.60 -2.05 11.51
CA ALA A 342 39.81 -2.76 10.51
C ALA A 342 38.56 -3.41 11.12
N LEU A 343 38.69 -4.00 12.31
CA LEU A 343 37.58 -4.59 13.07
C LEU A 343 36.51 -3.53 13.41
N GLU A 344 36.94 -2.35 13.86
CA GLU A 344 36.03 -1.25 14.18
C GLU A 344 35.30 -0.71 12.94
N ILE A 345 36.00 -0.59 11.80
CA ILE A 345 35.38 -0.23 10.51
C ILE A 345 34.32 -1.26 10.12
N CYS A 346 34.64 -2.56 10.20
CA CYS A 346 33.72 -3.63 9.82
C CYS A 346 32.47 -3.62 10.71
N LYS A 347 32.63 -3.49 12.03
CA LYS A 347 31.53 -3.38 13.00
C LYS A 347 30.64 -2.17 12.71
N ASN A 348 31.24 -1.01 12.44
CA ASN A 348 30.49 0.20 12.10
C ASN A 348 29.72 0.07 10.77
N LYS A 349 30.33 -0.52 9.75
CA LYS A 349 29.67 -0.78 8.46
C LYS A 349 28.52 -1.77 8.61
N LEU A 350 28.71 -2.87 9.36
CA LEU A 350 27.66 -3.86 9.63
C LEU A 350 26.47 -3.23 10.39
N ASN A 351 26.74 -2.44 11.42
CA ASN A 351 25.71 -1.72 12.17
C ASN A 351 24.92 -0.74 11.28
N LYS A 352 25.61 -0.06 10.35
CA LYS A 352 24.96 0.83 9.38
C LYS A 352 24.04 0.04 8.43
N LEU A 353 24.52 -1.06 7.85
CA LEU A 353 23.72 -1.91 6.94
C LEU A 353 22.47 -2.45 7.62
N ASN A 354 22.56 -2.91 8.87
CA ASN A 354 21.40 -3.37 9.63
C ASN A 354 20.35 -2.27 9.83
N LYS A 355 20.79 -1.04 10.17
CA LYS A 355 19.89 0.12 10.29
C LYS A 355 19.25 0.49 8.95
N ASP A 356 20.03 0.45 7.88
CA ASP A 356 19.57 0.78 6.53
C ASP A 356 18.56 -0.25 6.01
N ASN A 357 18.80 -1.54 6.26
CA ASN A 357 17.85 -2.61 5.95
C ASN A 357 16.54 -2.51 6.74
N GLY A 358 16.59 -2.12 8.01
CA GLY A 358 15.38 -1.85 8.79
C GLY A 358 14.53 -0.74 8.16
N LYS A 359 15.16 0.33 7.67
CA LYS A 359 14.47 1.42 6.95
C LYS A 359 13.91 0.96 5.59
N LEU A 360 14.66 0.16 4.84
CA LEU A 360 14.20 -0.39 3.56
C LEU A 360 13.00 -1.33 3.73
N GLN A 361 13.00 -2.16 4.77
CA GLN A 361 11.86 -3.03 5.10
C GLN A 361 10.61 -2.22 5.49
N ALA A 362 10.78 -1.18 6.32
CA ALA A 362 9.68 -0.28 6.68
C ALA A 362 9.11 0.43 5.44
N PHE A 363 9.99 0.93 4.57
CA PHE A 363 9.62 1.54 3.29
C PHE A 363 8.88 0.56 2.37
N PHE A 364 9.37 -0.67 2.24
CA PHE A 364 8.70 -1.70 1.44
C PHE A 364 7.28 -1.98 1.94
N LYS A 365 7.10 -2.11 3.27
CA LYS A 365 5.77 -2.30 3.88
C LYS A 365 4.84 -1.11 3.62
N GLU A 366 5.35 0.10 3.79
CA GLU A 366 4.60 1.33 3.50
C GLU A 366 4.16 1.37 2.03
N VAL A 367 5.09 1.16 1.10
CA VAL A 367 4.79 1.19 -0.34
C VAL A 367 3.80 0.11 -0.73
N ASN A 368 4.01 -1.13 -0.28
CA ASN A 368 3.15 -2.25 -0.61
C ASN A 368 1.73 -2.10 -0.03
N SER A 369 1.58 -1.47 1.13
CA SER A 369 0.27 -1.25 1.73
C SER A 369 -0.48 -0.05 1.12
N GLN A 370 0.23 1.04 0.84
CA GLN A 370 -0.39 2.32 0.48
C GLN A 370 -0.50 2.56 -1.02
N TRP A 371 0.34 1.91 -1.85
CA TRP A 371 0.47 2.22 -3.28
C TRP A 371 0.18 1.05 -4.23
N SER A 372 0.00 -0.17 -3.71
CA SER A 372 -0.27 -1.35 -4.54
C SER A 372 -1.56 -1.22 -5.33
N ASP A 373 -2.62 -0.70 -4.71
CA ASP A 373 -3.83 -0.34 -5.42
C ASP A 373 -3.53 0.81 -6.39
N ILE A 374 -3.66 0.52 -7.67
CA ILE A 374 -3.39 1.47 -8.73
C ILE A 374 -4.34 2.67 -8.70
N ALA A 375 -5.57 2.53 -8.19
CA ALA A 375 -6.51 3.65 -8.08
C ALA A 375 -5.97 4.76 -7.16
N ARG A 376 -5.18 4.39 -6.14
CA ARG A 376 -4.54 5.30 -5.16
C ARG A 376 -3.36 6.08 -5.74
N ARG A 377 -2.95 5.79 -6.97
CA ARG A 377 -1.80 6.43 -7.63
C ARG A 377 -2.19 7.59 -8.53
N THR A 378 -3.46 7.98 -8.56
CA THR A 378 -3.94 9.09 -9.39
C THR A 378 -3.30 10.41 -8.97
N ILE A 379 -2.61 11.10 -9.89
CA ILE A 379 -1.94 12.38 -9.63
C ILE A 379 -2.65 13.59 -10.25
N GLY A 380 -3.61 13.35 -11.14
CA GLY A 380 -4.25 14.39 -11.92
C GLY A 380 -5.05 13.84 -13.08
N PHE A 381 -5.37 14.70 -14.04
CA PHE A 381 -6.04 14.33 -15.28
C PHE A 381 -5.53 15.16 -16.45
N VAL A 382 -5.62 14.62 -17.67
CA VAL A 382 -5.20 15.33 -18.89
C VAL A 382 -6.06 16.58 -19.07
N ASP A 383 -5.41 17.72 -19.26
CA ASP A 383 -6.01 19.03 -19.48
C ASP A 383 -6.07 19.35 -20.98
N TRP A 384 -4.94 19.26 -21.68
CA TRP A 384 -4.83 19.56 -23.09
C TRP A 384 -3.76 18.69 -23.74
N ALA A 385 -4.05 18.10 -24.89
CA ALA A 385 -3.07 17.30 -25.63
C ALA A 385 -3.46 17.31 -27.12
N PRO A 386 -2.84 18.16 -27.96
CA PRO A 386 -3.18 18.25 -29.39
C PRO A 386 -2.77 16.98 -30.12
N SER A 387 -3.28 16.80 -31.34
CA SER A 387 -2.82 15.74 -32.24
C SER A 387 -1.32 15.85 -32.46
N ILE A 388 -0.65 14.69 -32.57
CA ILE A 388 0.75 14.64 -32.96
C ILE A 388 0.87 15.18 -34.37
N SER A 389 1.80 16.11 -34.56
CA SER A 389 2.08 16.70 -35.85
C SER A 389 3.58 16.70 -36.10
N VAL A 390 3.97 16.39 -37.34
CA VAL A 390 5.36 16.46 -37.81
C VAL A 390 5.53 17.75 -38.61
N ASN A 391 6.75 18.30 -38.59
CA ASN A 391 7.11 19.52 -39.32
C ASN A 391 6.25 20.74 -38.94
N VAL A 392 6.11 21.00 -37.63
CA VAL A 392 5.25 22.11 -37.16
C VAL A 392 5.82 23.50 -37.43
N ASP A 393 7.10 23.60 -37.78
CA ASP A 393 7.81 24.83 -38.12
C ASP A 393 8.92 24.59 -39.16
N ASP A 394 9.62 25.66 -39.52
CA ASP A 394 10.75 25.65 -40.47
C ASP A 394 11.93 24.78 -40.00
N CYS A 395 12.00 24.49 -38.70
CA CYS A 395 12.97 23.59 -38.11
C CYS A 395 12.54 22.11 -38.18
N HIS A 396 11.36 21.84 -38.75
CA HIS A 396 10.80 20.51 -38.92
C HIS A 396 10.59 19.73 -37.61
N TYR A 397 10.31 20.42 -36.49
CA TYR A 397 10.08 19.74 -35.22
C TYR A 397 8.79 18.91 -35.21
N THR A 398 8.80 17.84 -34.40
CA THR A 398 7.60 17.06 -34.09
C THR A 398 6.95 17.59 -32.82
N ARG A 399 5.65 17.91 -32.89
CA ARG A 399 4.85 18.27 -31.73
C ARG A 399 4.18 17.03 -31.17
N ASP A 400 4.70 16.58 -30.04
CA ASP A 400 4.14 15.49 -29.24
C ASP A 400 4.15 15.92 -27.78
N ILE A 401 3.09 16.63 -27.38
CA ILE A 401 3.00 17.30 -26.09
C ILE A 401 1.59 17.18 -25.53
N GLY A 402 1.47 17.18 -24.21
CA GLY A 402 0.22 17.41 -23.51
C GLY A 402 0.46 17.83 -22.06
N THR A 403 -0.58 18.40 -21.47
CA THR A 403 -0.62 18.91 -20.11
C THR A 403 -1.54 18.07 -19.24
N VAL A 404 -1.15 17.93 -17.98
CA VAL A 404 -1.91 17.24 -16.93
C VAL A 404 -2.17 18.23 -15.81
N GLU A 405 -3.42 18.46 -15.47
CA GLU A 405 -3.79 19.21 -14.28
C GLU A 405 -3.57 18.35 -13.04
N LEU A 406 -2.77 18.85 -12.12
CA LEU A 406 -2.34 18.12 -10.93
C LEU A 406 -3.33 18.27 -9.79
N ASP A 407 -3.57 17.15 -9.08
CA ASP A 407 -4.25 17.19 -7.79
C ASP A 407 -3.31 17.78 -6.73
N SER A 408 -3.59 19.01 -6.30
CA SER A 408 -2.77 19.70 -5.30
C SER A 408 -2.53 18.88 -4.02
N HIS A 409 -3.46 18.02 -3.61
CA HIS A 409 -3.31 17.18 -2.42
C HIS A 409 -2.20 16.14 -2.57
N LYS A 410 -1.82 15.76 -3.80
CA LYS A 410 -0.73 14.83 -4.06
C LYS A 410 0.65 15.47 -3.97
N PHE A 411 0.74 16.79 -4.14
CA PHE A 411 2.01 17.49 -4.31
C PHE A 411 2.33 18.44 -3.15
N LYS A 412 1.32 19.12 -2.57
CA LYS A 412 1.50 20.29 -1.70
C LYS A 412 2.50 20.10 -0.55
N ASP A 413 2.55 18.91 0.03
CA ASP A 413 3.38 18.66 1.22
C ASP A 413 4.88 18.46 0.89
N ASN A 414 5.19 17.96 -0.31
CA ASN A 414 6.53 17.47 -0.66
C ASN A 414 7.10 18.05 -1.97
N PHE A 415 6.34 18.89 -2.68
CA PHE A 415 6.77 19.50 -3.93
C PHE A 415 7.85 20.56 -3.70
N GLN A 416 8.95 20.46 -4.44
CA GLN A 416 10.10 21.36 -4.33
C GLN A 416 10.35 22.16 -5.63
N GLY A 417 9.40 22.12 -6.57
CA GLY A 417 9.58 22.68 -7.92
C GLY A 417 10.17 21.66 -8.90
N ASN A 418 10.70 22.16 -10.01
CA ASN A 418 11.37 21.36 -11.04
C ASN A 418 12.75 20.92 -10.57
N VAL A 419 12.80 19.80 -9.83
CA VAL A 419 14.05 19.22 -9.29
C VAL A 419 14.47 18.00 -10.09
N VAL A 420 15.73 17.98 -10.55
CA VAL A 420 16.36 16.79 -11.15
C VAL A 420 17.06 15.99 -10.05
N ASP A 421 16.63 14.75 -9.84
CA ASP A 421 17.33 13.79 -9.01
C ASP A 421 18.36 13.03 -9.87
N LEU A 422 19.66 13.21 -9.59
CA LEU A 422 20.73 12.50 -10.29
C LEU A 422 21.03 11.12 -9.69
N GLY A 423 20.35 10.75 -8.61
CA GLY A 423 20.57 9.49 -7.90
C GLY A 423 21.89 9.46 -7.12
N ALA A 424 22.26 8.26 -6.66
CA ALA A 424 23.44 8.00 -5.85
C ALA A 424 24.69 7.59 -6.68
N PHE A 425 24.71 7.87 -7.99
CA PHE A 425 25.91 7.60 -8.79
C PHE A 425 27.05 8.50 -8.33
N CYS A 426 28.19 7.88 -8.02
CA CYS A 426 29.43 8.58 -7.71
C CYS A 426 29.81 9.41 -8.94
N PHE A 427 29.99 10.72 -8.76
CA PHE A 427 30.46 11.64 -9.78
C PHE A 427 31.90 11.27 -10.17
N THR A 428 32.09 10.41 -11.16
CA THR A 428 33.38 10.25 -11.84
C THR A 428 33.31 10.36 -13.36
N SER A 429 32.12 10.53 -13.97
CA SER A 429 32.02 10.60 -15.44
C SER A 429 30.85 11.44 -15.96
N LEU A 430 30.68 12.66 -15.44
CA LEU A 430 29.66 13.61 -15.89
C LEU A 430 30.29 14.90 -16.45
N VAL A 431 31.41 14.77 -17.16
CA VAL A 431 32.02 15.89 -17.91
C VAL A 431 31.58 15.91 -19.38
N ASP A 432 31.03 14.83 -19.94
CA ASP A 432 30.81 14.74 -21.40
C ASP A 432 29.35 14.85 -21.90
N ILE A 433 28.39 15.28 -21.07
CA ILE A 433 26.96 15.33 -21.51
C ILE A 433 26.40 16.76 -21.64
N TYR A 434 27.21 17.81 -21.51
CA TYR A 434 26.73 19.20 -21.68
C TYR A 434 27.36 19.99 -22.83
N LEU A 435 27.97 19.33 -23.81
CA LEU A 435 28.33 19.94 -25.09
C LEU A 435 28.01 18.99 -26.26
N ALA A 436 26.74 18.99 -26.69
CA ALA A 436 26.33 18.66 -28.05
C ALA A 436 25.14 19.53 -28.42
#